data_AF-A0A399YG39-F1
#
_entry.id   AF-A0A399YG39-F1
#
_cell.length_a   1.000
_cell.length_b   1.000
_cell.length_c   1.000
_cell.angle_alpha   90.00
_cell.angle_beta   90.00
_cell.angle_gamma   90.00
#
_symmetry.space_group_name_H-M   'P 1'
#
loop_
_entity.id
_entity.type
_entity.pdbx_description
1 polymer ?
#
loop_
_entity_poly.entity_id
_entity_poly.type
_entity_poly.pdbx_seq_one_letter_code
_entity_poly.pdbx_strand_id
1 'polypeptide(L)'
;MNQSAPKFATFDLEIARAFPDNGNWDGVTSLGITCAAIGFSDAAEPTFFHAAPELTRSASIELVRALERVRADGYTLVTWNGTAFDFAVLAQESALPRECAELALAHVDLMVIVTFLRGH
;
A
#
# COMPACT_ATOMS: atom_id res chain seq x y z
N MET A 1 26.78 -12.38 -15.25
CA MET A 1 26.22 -11.15 -14.66
C MET A 1 25.93 -11.47 -13.21
N ASN A 2 26.60 -10.80 -12.26
CA ASN A 2 26.30 -10.96 -10.84
C ASN A 2 25.00 -10.18 -10.59
N GLN A 3 23.88 -10.85 -10.36
CA GLN A 3 22.67 -10.16 -9.93
C GLN A 3 22.88 -9.74 -8.47
N SER A 4 22.77 -8.44 -8.19
CA SER A 4 22.68 -7.96 -6.82
C SER A 4 21.48 -8.62 -6.13
N ALA A 5 21.58 -8.86 -4.83
CA ALA A 5 20.46 -9.44 -4.07
C ALA A 5 19.18 -8.62 -4.29
N PRO A 6 18.00 -9.27 -4.37
CA PRO A 6 16.74 -8.59 -4.59
C PRO A 6 16.46 -7.61 -3.44
N LYS A 7 16.00 -6.40 -3.78
CA LYS A 7 15.64 -5.36 -2.83
C LYS A 7 14.13 -5.37 -2.61
N PHE A 8 13.69 -5.36 -1.36
CA PHE A 8 12.27 -5.36 -1.01
C PHE A 8 11.90 -4.11 -0.22
N ALA A 9 10.71 -3.60 -0.46
CA ALA A 9 10.12 -2.57 0.36
C ALA A 9 8.70 -2.99 0.76
N THR A 10 8.40 -2.96 2.06
CA THR A 10 7.08 -3.32 2.58
C THR A 10 6.22 -2.08 2.72
N PHE A 11 4.94 -2.15 2.34
CA PHE A 11 3.97 -1.07 2.46
C PHE A 11 2.70 -1.55 3.16
N ASP A 12 2.16 -0.71 4.04
CA ASP A 12 0.93 -0.94 4.80
C ASP A 12 0.29 0.40 5.20
N LEU A 13 -1.04 0.46 5.32
CA LEU A 13 -1.80 1.63 5.78
C LEU A 13 -2.85 1.28 6.84
N GLU A 14 -3.20 2.29 7.65
CA GLU A 14 -4.26 2.20 8.65
C GLU A 14 -5.37 3.23 8.35
N ILE A 15 -6.62 2.81 8.50
CA ILE A 15 -7.79 3.62 8.13
C ILE A 15 -8.28 4.52 9.27
N ALA A 16 -8.90 5.65 8.91
CA ALA A 16 -9.42 6.61 9.88
C ALA A 16 -10.86 6.32 10.35
N ARG A 17 -11.60 5.51 9.60
CA ARG A 17 -13.01 5.19 9.85
C ARG A 17 -13.17 3.73 10.20
N ALA A 18 -14.27 3.41 10.90
CA ALA A 18 -14.62 2.04 11.20
C ALA A 18 -14.86 1.25 9.92
N PHE A 19 -14.30 0.03 9.87
CA PHE A 19 -14.58 -0.91 8.81
C PHE A 19 -16.00 -1.47 8.96
N PRO A 20 -16.77 -1.64 7.88
CA PRO A 20 -18.14 -2.18 7.96
C PRO A 20 -18.21 -3.59 8.55
N ASP A 21 -19.15 -3.84 9.45
CA ASP A 21 -19.32 -5.14 10.13
C ASP A 21 -19.60 -6.32 9.18
N ASN A 22 -20.22 -6.04 8.03
CA ASN A 22 -20.51 -7.05 7.01
C ASN A 22 -19.28 -7.38 6.14
N GLY A 23 -18.14 -6.73 6.38
CA GLY A 23 -16.91 -6.86 5.61
C GLY A 23 -16.98 -6.25 4.20
N ASN A 24 -18.14 -5.73 3.80
CA ASN A 24 -18.35 -5.14 2.49
C ASN A 24 -18.20 -3.62 2.58
N TRP A 25 -17.12 -3.12 2.02
CA TRP A 25 -16.80 -1.71 1.94
C TRP A 25 -17.02 -1.14 0.53
N ASP A 26 -17.61 -1.92 -0.38
CA ASP A 26 -18.06 -1.44 -1.68
C ASP A 26 -19.09 -0.33 -1.49
N GLY A 27 -18.84 0.82 -2.12
CA GLY A 27 -19.71 2.00 -2.04
C GLY A 27 -19.44 2.90 -0.82
N VAL A 28 -18.50 2.56 0.06
CA VAL A 28 -17.98 3.52 1.05
C VAL A 28 -17.17 4.58 0.29
N THR A 29 -17.51 5.86 0.48
CA THR A 29 -16.93 6.96 -0.31
C THR A 29 -15.51 7.34 0.10
N SER A 30 -15.11 7.02 1.34
CA SER A 30 -13.79 7.28 1.90
C SER A 30 -13.67 6.53 3.22
N LEU A 31 -12.58 5.80 3.43
CA LEU A 31 -12.21 5.20 4.72
C LEU A 31 -11.24 6.11 5.50
N GLY A 32 -10.60 7.06 4.81
CA GLY A 32 -9.53 7.89 5.34
C GLY A 32 -8.28 7.05 5.65
N ILE A 33 -7.12 7.71 5.73
CA ILE A 33 -5.86 7.07 6.14
C ILE A 33 -5.32 7.82 7.35
N THR A 34 -5.14 7.18 8.50
CA THR A 34 -4.50 7.80 9.67
C THR A 34 -2.98 7.81 9.54
N CYS A 35 -2.43 6.69 9.08
CA CYS A 35 -1.01 6.52 8.87
C CYS A 35 -0.71 5.45 7.82
N ALA A 36 0.51 5.47 7.33
CA ALA A 36 1.10 4.45 6.48
C ALA A 36 2.61 4.39 6.72
N ALA A 37 3.21 3.25 6.41
CA ALA A 37 4.65 3.05 6.53
C ALA A 37 5.23 2.36 5.30
N ILE A 38 6.48 2.73 4.96
CA ILE A 38 7.30 2.04 3.96
C ILE A 38 8.57 1.55 4.65
N GLY A 39 8.71 0.23 4.82
CA GLY A 39 9.91 -0.41 5.33
C GLY A 39 10.82 -0.87 4.19
N PHE A 40 12.14 -0.90 4.40
CA PHE A 40 13.11 -1.25 3.35
C PHE A 40 14.01 -2.40 3.83
N SER A 41 14.35 -3.33 2.93
CA SER A 41 15.23 -4.46 3.24
C SER A 41 16.67 -4.06 3.59
N ASP A 42 17.07 -2.85 3.23
CA ASP A 42 18.43 -2.31 3.37
C ASP A 42 18.50 -1.02 4.21
N ALA A 43 17.41 -0.64 4.88
CA ALA A 43 17.39 0.47 5.83
C ALA A 43 16.80 0.03 7.17
N ALA A 44 17.36 0.55 8.27
CA ALA A 44 16.88 0.23 9.62
C ALA A 44 15.53 0.91 9.93
N GLU A 45 15.34 2.13 9.43
CA GLU A 45 14.19 2.96 9.74
C GLU A 45 13.21 3.02 8.55
N PRO A 46 11.91 2.83 8.79
CA PRO A 46 10.89 3.03 7.76
C PRO A 46 10.61 4.51 7.51
N THR A 47 10.01 4.79 6.35
CA THR A 47 9.41 6.11 6.07
C THR A 47 7.96 6.10 6.52
N PHE A 48 7.56 7.08 7.34
CA PHE A 48 6.20 7.20 7.84
C PHE A 48 5.43 8.34 7.18
N PHE A 49 4.14 8.12 7.02
CA PHE A 49 3.14 9.13 6.68
C PHE A 49 2.08 9.06 7.77
N HIS A 50 1.78 10.16 8.45
CA HIS A 50 0.74 10.16 9.47
C HIS A 50 0.12 11.54 9.66
N ALA A 51 -1.15 11.58 10.02
CA ALA A 51 -1.86 12.78 10.42
C ALA A 51 -2.99 12.43 11.39
N ALA A 52 -3.46 13.44 12.12
CA ALA A 52 -4.64 13.35 12.95
C ALA A 52 -5.64 14.44 12.51
N PRO A 53 -6.89 14.09 12.15
CA PRO A 53 -7.49 12.76 12.20
C PRO A 53 -7.10 11.83 11.04
N GLU A 54 -6.75 12.37 9.87
CA GLU A 54 -6.43 11.59 8.66
C GLU A 54 -5.50 12.39 7.73
N LEU A 55 -4.81 11.69 6.82
CA LEU A 55 -4.00 12.29 5.77
C LEU A 55 -4.88 13.14 4.86
N THR A 56 -4.35 14.28 4.42
CA THR A 56 -5.00 15.05 3.36
C THR A 56 -4.87 14.32 2.01
N ARG A 57 -5.71 14.69 1.04
CA ARG A 57 -5.54 14.21 -0.35
C ARG A 57 -4.14 14.47 -0.90
N SER A 58 -3.55 15.63 -0.62
CA SER A 58 -2.20 15.95 -1.09
C SER A 58 -1.14 15.05 -0.45
N ALA A 59 -1.29 14.72 0.84
CA ALA A 59 -0.41 13.76 1.51
C ALA A 59 -0.61 12.33 0.97
N SER A 60 -1.85 11.96 0.63
CA SER A 60 -2.16 10.67 -0.02
C SER A 60 -1.57 10.57 -1.43
N ILE A 61 -1.61 11.67 -2.20
CA ILE A 61 -0.92 11.76 -3.50
C ILE A 61 0.59 11.58 -3.30
N GLU A 62 1.17 12.24 -2.30
CA GLU A 62 2.61 12.12 -2.03
C GLU A 62 3.00 10.69 -1.62
N LEU A 63 2.14 9.98 -0.89
CA LEU A 63 2.31 8.56 -0.59
C LEU A 63 2.33 7.70 -1.87
N VAL A 64 1.41 7.93 -2.82
CA VAL A 64 1.45 7.26 -4.14
C VAL A 64 2.78 7.54 -4.86
N ARG A 65 3.19 8.81 -4.91
CA ARG A 65 4.46 9.19 -5.58
C ARG A 65 5.68 8.61 -4.87
N ALA A 66 5.63 8.44 -3.54
CA ALA A 66 6.68 7.77 -2.80
C ALA A 66 6.80 6.29 -3.20
N LEU A 67 5.68 5.56 -3.29
CA LEU A 67 5.66 4.17 -3.73
C LEU A 67 6.16 4.00 -5.18
N GLU A 68 5.82 4.92 -6.07
CA GLU A 68 6.35 4.94 -7.44
C GLU A 68 7.87 5.12 -7.46
N ARG A 69 8.41 6.03 -6.63
CA ARG A 69 9.87 6.23 -6.50
C ARG A 69 10.56 4.99 -5.94
N VAL A 70 9.98 4.36 -4.90
CA VAL A 70 10.50 3.10 -4.34
C VAL A 70 10.61 2.03 -5.42
N ARG A 71 9.59 1.89 -6.27
CA ARG A 71 9.63 0.97 -7.41
C ARG A 71 10.68 1.38 -8.44
N ALA A 72 10.77 2.67 -8.78
CA ALA A 72 11.75 3.19 -9.73
C ALA A 72 13.21 2.97 -9.25
N ASP A 73 13.44 2.97 -7.93
CA ASP A 73 14.72 2.67 -7.30
C ASP A 73 15.06 1.16 -7.28
N GLY A 74 14.24 0.33 -7.94
CA GLY A 74 14.46 -1.09 -8.15
C GLY A 74 13.99 -1.98 -6.99
N TYR A 75 13.21 -1.46 -6.04
CA TYR A 75 12.60 -2.28 -5.01
C TYR A 75 11.38 -3.02 -5.55
N THR A 76 11.22 -4.26 -5.11
CA THR A 76 9.95 -4.98 -5.21
C THR A 76 9.08 -4.58 -4.02
N LEU A 77 7.93 -3.97 -4.29
CA LEU A 77 6.95 -3.67 -3.24
C LEU A 77 6.30 -4.96 -2.75
N VAL A 78 6.09 -5.06 -1.44
CA VAL A 78 5.48 -6.20 -0.76
C VAL A 78 4.41 -5.70 0.21
N THR A 79 3.24 -6.33 0.22
CA THR A 79 2.13 -5.98 1.12
C THR A 79 1.52 -7.25 1.73
N TRP A 80 0.67 -7.06 2.74
CA TRP A 80 -0.28 -8.09 3.19
C TRP A 80 -1.69 -7.62 2.84
N ASN A 81 -2.36 -8.28 1.88
CA ASN A 81 -3.70 -7.91 1.42
C ASN A 81 -3.78 -6.56 0.67
N GLY A 82 -2.65 -6.03 0.17
CA GLY A 82 -2.64 -4.76 -0.54
C GLY A 82 -3.44 -4.77 -1.85
N THR A 83 -3.55 -5.93 -2.52
CA THR A 83 -4.30 -6.08 -3.76
C THR A 83 -5.79 -5.81 -3.56
N ALA A 84 -6.36 -6.34 -2.47
CA ALA A 84 -7.79 -6.23 -2.21
C ALA A 84 -8.13 -5.08 -1.26
N PHE A 85 -7.14 -4.40 -0.67
CA PHE A 85 -7.39 -3.33 0.31
C PHE A 85 -6.53 -2.08 0.08
N ASP A 86 -5.25 -2.09 0.47
CA ASP A 86 -4.43 -0.88 0.63
C ASP A 86 -4.40 0.01 -0.61
N PHE A 87 -4.16 -0.56 -1.80
CA PHE A 87 -4.09 0.23 -3.03
C PHE A 87 -5.44 0.81 -3.43
N ALA A 88 -6.54 0.13 -3.12
CA ALA A 88 -7.87 0.60 -3.44
C ALA A 88 -8.32 1.72 -2.47
N VAL A 89 -7.96 1.62 -1.18
CA VAL A 89 -8.11 2.74 -0.23
C VAL A 89 -7.25 3.93 -0.66
N LEU A 90 -5.98 3.71 -0.97
CA LEU A 90 -5.07 4.78 -1.40
C LEU A 90 -5.55 5.44 -2.69
N ALA A 91 -6.10 4.67 -3.64
CA ALA A 91 -6.70 5.20 -4.86
C ALA A 91 -7.86 6.17 -4.59
N GLN A 92 -8.73 5.83 -3.63
CA GLN A 92 -9.86 6.68 -3.24
C GLN A 92 -9.38 7.98 -2.58
N GLU A 93 -8.47 7.89 -1.62
CA GLU A 93 -8.02 9.05 -0.85
C GLU A 93 -7.11 9.99 -1.67
N SER A 94 -6.31 9.45 -2.59
CA SER A 94 -5.46 10.23 -3.50
C SER A 94 -6.17 10.72 -4.78
N ALA A 95 -7.28 10.10 -5.16
CA ALA A 95 -7.92 10.23 -6.47
C ALA A 95 -7.00 9.83 -7.65
N LEU A 96 -6.09 8.87 -7.44
CA LEU A 96 -5.15 8.34 -8.45
C LEU A 96 -5.36 6.83 -8.69
N PRO A 97 -6.52 6.41 -9.24
CA PRO A 97 -6.85 4.99 -9.35
C PRO A 97 -5.96 4.24 -10.35
N ARG A 98 -5.48 4.90 -11.40
CA ARG A 98 -4.62 4.27 -12.40
C ARG A 98 -3.25 3.95 -11.80
N GLU A 99 -2.63 4.93 -11.15
CA GLU A 99 -1.32 4.78 -10.53
C GLU A 99 -1.33 3.72 -9.41
N CYS A 100 -2.37 3.71 -8.58
CA CYS A 100 -2.52 2.68 -7.55
C CYS A 100 -2.72 1.28 -8.15
N ALA A 101 -3.47 1.15 -9.25
CA ALA A 101 -3.61 -0.12 -9.96
C ALA A 101 -2.29 -0.57 -10.60
N GLU A 102 -1.49 0.34 -11.15
CA GLU A 102 -0.17 0.03 -11.69
C GLU A 102 0.80 -0.43 -10.61
N LEU A 103 0.78 0.18 -9.42
CA LEU A 103 1.51 -0.29 -8.24
C LEU A 103 1.02 -1.69 -7.81
N ALA A 104 -0.29 -1.90 -7.76
CA ALA A 104 -0.89 -3.20 -7.42
C ALA A 104 -0.54 -4.31 -8.43
N LEU A 105 -0.44 -4.01 -9.73
CA LEU A 105 -0.02 -4.99 -10.73
C LEU A 105 1.48 -5.32 -10.66
N ALA A 106 2.28 -4.45 -10.04
CA ALA A 106 3.74 -4.56 -10.00
C ALA A 106 4.31 -4.93 -8.62
N HIS A 107 3.45 -5.27 -7.65
CA HIS A 107 3.87 -5.67 -6.29
C HIS A 107 3.65 -7.17 -6.03
N VAL A 108 4.19 -7.63 -4.89
CA VAL A 108 3.93 -8.97 -4.34
C VAL A 108 2.95 -8.84 -3.17
N ASP A 109 1.81 -9.52 -3.27
CA ASP A 109 0.86 -9.64 -2.16
C ASP A 109 1.03 -10.97 -1.45
N LEU A 110 1.44 -10.92 -0.18
CA LEU A 110 1.66 -12.12 0.63
C LEU A 110 0.37 -12.88 0.92
N MET A 111 -0.76 -12.18 1.04
CA MET A 111 -2.03 -12.83 1.31
C MET A 111 -2.49 -13.64 0.09
N VAL A 112 -2.34 -13.12 -1.13
CA VAL A 112 -2.63 -13.88 -2.36
C VAL A 112 -1.81 -15.16 -2.42
N ILE A 113 -0.50 -15.09 -2.10
CA ILE A 113 0.37 -16.26 -2.04
C ILE A 113 -0.17 -17.27 -1.02
N VAL A 114 -0.48 -16.83 0.20
CA VAL A 114 -0.98 -17.70 1.26
C VAL A 114 -2.30 -18.35 0.85
N THR A 115 -3.28 -17.57 0.38
CA THR A 115 -4.58 -18.06 -0.04
C THR A 115 -4.45 -19.09 -1.17
N PHE A 116 -3.58 -18.87 -2.15
CA PHE A 116 -3.45 -19.80 -3.29
C PHE A 116 -2.63 -21.05 -2.94
N LEU A 117 -1.71 -20.96 -1.96
CA LEU A 117 -0.96 -22.12 -1.48
C LEU A 117 -1.73 -22.95 -0.45
N ARG A 118 -2.57 -22.33 0.38
CA ARG A 118 -3.28 -22.99 1.49
C ARG A 118 -4.75 -23.25 1.23
N GLY A 119 -5.34 -22.58 0.24
CA GLY A 119 -6.76 -22.72 -0.11
C GLY A 119 -7.72 -22.06 0.89
N HIS A 120 -7.22 -21.21 1.78
CA HIS A 120 -7.97 -20.40 2.74
C HIS A 120 -7.15 -19.18 3.13
#